data_AF-A0A355CEG2-F1
#
_entry.id   AF-A0A355CEG2-F1
#
_cell.length_a   1.000
_cell.length_b   1.000
_cell.length_c   1.000
_cell.angle_alpha   90.00
_cell.angle_beta   90.00
_cell.angle_gamma   90.00
#
_symmetry.space_group_name_H-M   'P 1'
#
loop_
_entity.id
_entity.type
_entity.pdbx_description
1 polymer ?
#
loop_
_entity_poly.entity_id
_entity_poly.type
_entity_poly.pdbx_seq_one_letter_code
_entity_poly.pdbx_strand_id
1 'polypeptide(L)' 'MQFGNGNIVIATNAPYLDKNEIVLKAEVIQYFHNLGFSLIQKSLQLKVFSQLLDWVNFWEALPIFTDAEMPAGYFDS' A
#
# COMPACT_ATOMS: atom_id res chain seq x y z
N MET A 1 -24.31 6.92 -5.37
CA MET A 1 -22.92 7.28 -5.04
C MET A 1 -22.02 6.41 -5.90
N GLN A 2 -21.27 7.02 -6.82
CA GLN A 2 -20.33 6.29 -7.67
C GLN A 2 -19.05 6.14 -6.84
N PHE A 3 -18.77 4.93 -6.34
CA PHE A 3 -17.45 4.64 -5.78
C PHE A 3 -16.47 4.73 -6.94
N GLY A 4 -15.68 5.80 -6.98
CA GLY A 4 -14.68 5.99 -8.03
C GLY A 4 -13.67 4.84 -7.98
N ASN A 5 -13.44 4.21 -9.13
CA ASN A 5 -12.31 3.29 -9.33
C ASN A 5 -11.00 4.09 -9.36
N GLY A 6 -10.66 4.72 -8.23
CA GLY A 6 -9.42 5.47 -8.06
C GLY A 6 -8.25 4.53 -7.78
N ASN A 7 -7.14 4.74 -8.49
CA ASN A 7 -5.89 4.08 -8.15
C ASN A 7 -5.28 4.80 -6.94
N ILE A 8 -5.00 4.07 -5.87
CA ILE A 8 -4.32 4.60 -4.68
C ILE A 8 -2.83 4.24 -4.80
N VAL A 9 -1.96 5.25 -4.72
CA VAL A 9 -0.51 5.07 -4.65
C VAL A 9 -0.08 5.28 -3.21
N ILE A 10 0.58 4.29 -2.62
CA ILE A 10 1.14 4.36 -1.26
C ILE A 10 2.65 4.33 -1.38
N ALA A 11 3.31 5.34 -0.83
CA ALA A 11 4.77 5.44 -0.76
C ALA A 11 5.24 5.34 0.70
N THR A 12 6.42 4.75 0.92
CA THR A 12 7.01 4.59 2.24
C THR A 12 8.49 4.94 2.19
N ASN A 13 9.01 5.54 3.27
CA ASN A 13 10.44 5.75 3.48
C ASN A 13 11.16 4.51 4.03
N ALA A 14 10.44 3.39 4.20
CA ALA A 14 11.04 2.13 4.61
C ALA A 14 12.10 1.66 3.60
N PRO A 15 13.13 0.93 4.06
CA PRO A 15 14.06 0.27 3.15
C PRO A 15 13.33 -0.58 2.11
N TYR A 16 13.90 -0.67 0.92
CA TYR A 16 13.36 -1.53 -0.14
C TYR A 16 13.26 -2.97 0.36
N LEU A 17 12.08 -3.58 0.17
CA LEU A 17 11.82 -4.99 0.45
C LEU A 17 11.70 -5.73 -0.87
N ASP A 18 12.33 -6.91 -0.96
CA ASP A 18 12.15 -7.77 -2.11
C ASP A 18 10.71 -8.27 -2.21
N LYS A 19 10.22 -8.50 -3.43
CA LYS A 19 8.84 -8.93 -3.66
C LYS A 19 8.52 -10.24 -2.94
N ASN A 20 9.46 -11.18 -2.86
CA ASN A 20 9.24 -12.44 -2.14
C ASN A 20 9.11 -12.20 -0.63
N GLU A 21 9.89 -11.28 -0.08
CA GLU A 21 9.78 -10.90 1.33
C GLU A 21 8.42 -10.25 1.62
N ILE A 22 7.93 -9.39 0.73
CA ILE A 22 6.60 -8.79 0.85
C ILE A 22 5.50 -9.85 0.85
N VAL A 23 5.59 -10.85 -0.04
CA VAL A 23 4.63 -11.97 -0.09
C VAL A 23 4.63 -12.75 1.22
N LEU A 24 5.81 -13.13 1.75
CA LEU A 24 5.93 -13.84 3.02
C LEU A 24 5.33 -13.05 4.19
N LYS A 25 5.60 -11.73 4.26
CA LYS A 25 5.00 -10.88 5.29
C LYS A 25 3.48 -10.78 5.14
N ALA A 26 2.97 -10.71 3.91
CA ALA A 26 1.54 -10.70 3.63
C ALA A 26 0.84 -12.00 4.07
N GLU A 27 1.49 -13.16 3.88
CA GLU A 27 1.01 -14.45 4.38
C GLU A 27 0.87 -14.46 5.90
N VAL A 28 1.92 -14.01 6.61
CA VAL A 28 1.92 -13.92 8.08
C VAL A 28 0.79 -13.02 8.57
N ILE A 29 0.65 -11.81 8.01
CA ILE A 29 -0.42 -10.88 8.40
C ILE A 29 -1.79 -11.49 8.13
N GLN A 30 -2.02 -12.06 6.94
CA GLN A 30 -3.31 -12.63 6.59
C GLN A 30 -3.66 -13.85 7.47
N TYR A 31 -2.68 -14.61 7.94
CA TYR A 31 -2.91 -15.71 8.88
C TYR A 31 -3.49 -15.23 10.22
N PHE A 32 -3.04 -14.07 10.73
CA PHE A 32 -3.48 -13.53 12.01
C PHE A 32 -4.68 -12.58 11.92
N HIS A 33 -5.05 -12.12 10.73
CA HIS A 33 -6.12 -11.14 10.55
C HIS A 33 -7.18 -11.62 9.54
N ASN A 34 -8.45 -11.57 9.95
CA ASN A 34 -9.56 -11.86 9.05
C ASN A 34 -9.87 -10.65 8.16
N LEU A 35 -9.23 -10.59 7.00
CA LEU A 35 -9.41 -9.52 6.01
C LEU A 35 -10.52 -9.89 5.03
N GLY A 36 -11.33 -8.91 4.63
CA GLY A 36 -12.37 -9.08 3.58
C GLY A 36 -11.81 -9.26 2.16
N PHE A 37 -10.50 -9.43 2.00
CA PHE A 37 -9.77 -9.60 0.75
C PHE A 37 -8.48 -10.38 0.97
N SER A 38 -7.91 -10.98 -0.08
CA SER A 38 -6.61 -11.67 0.01
C SER A 38 -5.46 -10.68 -0.10
N LEU A 39 -4.74 -10.47 1.00
CA LEU A 39 -3.52 -9.68 1.05
C LEU A 39 -2.39 -10.32 0.22
N ILE A 40 -2.33 -11.66 0.18
CA ILE A 40 -1.38 -12.40 -0.66
C ILE A 40 -1.63 -12.12 -2.15
N GLN A 41 -2.88 -12.16 -2.62
CA GLN A 41 -3.19 -11.83 -4.02
C GLN A 41 -2.88 -10.37 -4.35
N LYS A 42 -3.12 -9.45 -3.41
CA LYS A 42 -2.77 -8.03 -3.56
C LYS A 42 -1.26 -7.80 -3.61
N SER A 43 -0.46 -8.54 -2.82
CA SER A 43 1.00 -8.39 -2.82
C SER A 43 1.62 -8.80 -4.16
N LEU A 44 1.05 -9.80 -4.84
CA LEU A 44 1.48 -10.20 -6.19
C LEU A 44 1.25 -9.10 -7.24
N GLN A 45 0.27 -8.23 -7.02
CA GLN A 45 -0.08 -7.13 -7.93
C GLN A 45 0.77 -5.87 -7.70
N LEU A 46 1.61 -5.85 -6.65
CA LEU A 46 2.46 -4.69 -6.35
C LEU A 46 3.39 -4.36 -7.51
N LYS A 47 3.49 -3.05 -7.75
CA LYS A 47 4.36 -2.43 -8.75
C LYS A 47 5.41 -1.60 -8.01
N VAL A 48 6.67 -1.75 -8.41
CA VAL A 48 7.76 -0.87 -7.95
C VAL A 48 7.80 0.39 -8.80
N PHE A 49 8.46 1.44 -8.33
CA PHE A 49 8.46 2.78 -8.96
C PHE A 49 8.69 2.76 -10.48
N SER A 50 9.65 1.97 -10.97
CA SER A 50 9.93 1.84 -12.42
C SER A 50 8.74 1.31 -13.23
N GLN A 51 7.86 0.51 -12.61
CA GLN A 51 6.66 -0.06 -13.22
C GLN A 51 5.42 0.85 -13.03
N LEU A 52 5.50 1.87 -12.18
CA LEU A 52 4.42 2.82 -11.95
C LEU A 52 4.34 3.88 -13.05
N LEU A 53 5.47 4.26 -13.65
CA LEU A 53 5.53 5.25 -14.74
C LEU A 53 4.70 4.83 -15.95
N ASP A 54 4.69 3.54 -16.29
CA ASP A 54 3.88 3.00 -17.40
C ASP A 54 2.39 2.91 -17.06
N TRP A 55 2.04 2.96 -15.76
CA TRP A 55 0.69 2.70 -15.27
C TRP A 55 -0.07 3.98 -14.89
N VAL A 56 0.65 5.05 -14.56
CA VAL A 56 0.10 6.34 -14.13
C VAL A 56 0.69 7.45 -14.99
N ASN A 57 -0.03 7.82 -16.06
CA ASN A 57 0.40 8.85 -17.02
C ASN A 57 0.62 10.26 -16.42
N PHE A 58 0.26 10.49 -15.15
CA PHE A 58 0.29 11.82 -14.50
C PHE A 58 0.68 11.75 -13.02
N TRP A 59 1.63 10.87 -12.66
CA TRP A 59 2.03 10.67 -11.25
C TRP A 59 2.44 11.98 -10.55
N GLU A 60 3.09 12.90 -11.27
CA GLU A 60 3.51 14.22 -10.77
C GLU A 60 2.33 15.15 -10.40
N ALA A 61 1.16 14.91 -10.97
CA ALA A 61 -0.05 15.71 -10.73
C ALA A 61 -0.97 15.09 -9.66
N LEU A 62 -0.58 13.96 -9.05
CA LEU A 62 -1.39 13.32 -8.02
C LEU A 62 -1.34 14.14 -6.72
N PRO A 63 -2.50 14.39 -6.07
CA PRO A 63 -2.51 15.02 -4.77
C PRO A 63 -1.80 14.13 -3.76
N ILE A 64 -0.80 14.71 -3.09
CA ILE A 64 -0.05 14.02 -2.04
C ILE A 64 -0.76 14.27 -0.71
N PHE A 65 -1.28 13.20 -0.12
CA PHE A 65 -1.83 13.22 1.23
C PHE A 65 -0.79 12.62 2.18
N THR A 66 -0.20 13.46 3.02
CA THR A 66 0.75 13.02 4.06
C THR A 66 0.02 12.95 5.39
N ASP A 67 0.11 11.80 6.05
CA ASP A 67 -0.27 11.67 7.46
C ASP A 67 0.89 12.21 8.31
N ALA A 68 0.85 13.52 8.59
CA ALA A 68 1.91 14.23 9.31
C ALA A 68 1.70 14.21 10.83
N GLU A 69 0.50 13.86 11.29
CA GLU A 69 0.13 13.89 12.70
C GLU A 69 -0.26 12.50 13.15
N MET A 70 0.46 11.99 14.14
CA MET A 70 0.08 10.74 14.79
C MET A 70 -1.31 10.92 15.43
N PRO A 71 -2.30 10.05 15.13
CA PRO A 71 -3.61 10.15 15.73
C PRO A 71 -3.51 10.13 17.26
N ALA A 72 -4.19 11.07 17.93
CA ALA A 72 -4.25 11.08 19.38
C ALA A 72 -4.76 9.72 19.90
N GLY A 73 -4.06 9.13 20.88
CA GLY A 73 -4.42 7.83 21.47
C GLY A 73 -3.69 6.60 20.93
N TYR A 74 -2.84 6.71 19.91
CA TYR A 74 -2.19 5.53 19.30
C TYR A 74 -1.12 4.86 20.19
N PHE A 75 -0.57 5.60 21.17
CA PHE A 75 0.36 5.09 22.19
C PHE A 75 -0.10 5.41 23.62
N ASP A 76 -1.38 5.72 23.80
CA ASP A 76 -1.96 5.86 25.14
C ASP A 76 -2.23 4.44 25.67
N SER A 77 -1.17 3.77 26.12
CA SER A 77 -1.18 2.50 26.84
C SER A 77 -0.52 2.65 28.20
#